data_AF-A0A424MSP8-F1
#
_entry.id   AF-A0A424MSP8-F1
#
_cell.length_a   1.000
_cell.length_b   1.000
_cell.length_c   1.000
_cell.angle_alpha   90.00
_cell.angle_beta   90.00
_cell.angle_gamma   90.00
#
_symmetry.space_group_name_H-M   'P 1'
#
loop_
_entity.id
_entity.type
_entity.pdbx_description
1 polymer ?
#
loop_
_entity_poly.entity_id
_entity_poly.type
_entity_poly.pdbx_seq_one_letter_code
_entity_poly.pdbx_strand_id
1 'polypeptide(L)'
;MLNNGRRYEVSSLNHFHAPLPWFYLLANGLLLAGLTALFLFAPKVWFANLGIELVDELGYTELKAMYIGLMGTLTLNSLLGAVRERFLDPALDLCLLSYAALASVRAWEILVEGIFDSFTLQLLYAELASAAAVAVALIIRLKSST
;
A
#
# COMPACT_ATOMS: atom_id res chain seq x y z
N MET A 1 -37.93 42.89 11.03
CA MET A 1 -36.91 42.76 12.08
C MET A 1 -36.06 41.54 11.78
N LEU A 2 -34.76 41.76 11.60
CA LEU A 2 -33.74 40.74 11.37
C LEU A 2 -33.66 39.78 12.56
N ASN A 3 -33.58 38.48 12.32
CA ASN A 3 -32.76 37.63 13.18
C ASN A 3 -32.04 36.56 12.35
N ASN A 4 -30.85 36.95 11.91
CA ASN A 4 -29.82 36.08 11.34
C ASN A 4 -29.27 35.16 12.44
N GLY A 5 -30.00 34.11 12.78
CA GLY A 5 -29.47 32.98 13.54
C GLY A 5 -28.72 32.04 12.62
N ARG A 6 -27.52 32.43 12.17
CA ARG A 6 -26.58 31.53 11.50
C ARG A 6 -26.36 30.32 12.41
N ARG A 7 -26.98 29.19 12.06
CA ARG A 7 -26.57 27.86 12.53
C ARG A 7 -25.15 27.66 12.03
N TYR A 8 -24.18 28.02 12.86
CA TYR A 8 -22.88 27.37 12.80
C TYR A 8 -23.09 25.97 13.35
N GLU A 9 -23.71 25.09 12.55
CA GLU A 9 -23.50 23.67 12.70
C GLU A 9 -22.02 23.46 12.45
N VAL A 10 -21.29 23.27 13.55
CA VAL A 10 -19.89 22.87 13.55
C VAL A 10 -19.84 21.45 12.97
N SER A 11 -19.89 21.40 11.63
CA SER A 11 -19.77 20.22 10.77
C SER A 11 -18.33 19.68 10.75
N SER A 12 -17.55 19.86 11.83
CA SER A 12 -16.15 19.44 11.92
C SER A 12 -15.91 18.31 12.93
N LEU A 13 -16.94 17.86 13.66
CA LEU A 13 -16.78 16.85 14.73
C LEU A 13 -17.41 15.48 14.46
N ASN A 14 -18.12 15.30 13.33
CA ASN A 14 -18.65 13.99 12.92
C ASN A 14 -17.73 13.21 11.97
N HIS A 15 -16.47 13.63 11.79
CA HIS A 15 -15.53 12.99 10.86
C HIS A 15 -14.86 11.71 11.39
N PHE A 16 -15.36 11.12 12.48
CA PHE A 16 -14.93 9.79 12.90
C PHE A 16 -15.70 8.73 12.09
N HIS A 17 -15.43 8.70 10.79
CA HIS A 17 -15.41 7.43 10.06
C HIS A 17 -14.46 6.51 10.83
N ALA A 18 -14.84 5.25 11.05
CA ALA A 18 -14.08 4.29 11.84
C ALA A 18 -12.57 4.47 11.58
N PRO A 19 -11.70 4.64 12.59
CA PRO A 19 -10.32 5.12 12.39
C PRO A 19 -9.44 4.14 11.60
N LEU A 20 -9.92 2.91 11.41
CA LEU A 20 -9.13 1.81 10.85
C LEU A 20 -8.71 2.02 9.39
N PRO A 21 -9.56 2.44 8.42
CA PRO A 21 -9.14 2.57 7.03
C PRO A 21 -8.14 3.71 6.83
N TRP A 22 -8.34 4.83 7.51
CA TRP A 22 -7.38 5.93 7.55
C TRP A 22 -6.03 5.49 8.14
N PHE A 23 -6.07 4.84 9.31
CA PHE A 23 -4.86 4.39 10.00
C PHE A 23 -4.11 3.35 9.18
N TYR A 24 -4.84 2.43 8.55
CA TYR A 24 -4.28 1.46 7.62
C TYR A 24 -3.50 2.15 6.49
N LEU A 25 -4.13 3.10 5.79
CA LEU A 25 -3.49 3.83 4.69
C LEU A 25 -2.25 4.60 5.15
N LEU A 26 -2.30 5.22 6.34
CA LEU A 26 -1.15 5.90 6.90
C LEU A 26 0.00 4.93 7.20
N ALA A 27 -0.28 3.84 7.91
CA ALA A 27 0.73 2.84 8.27
C ALA A 27 1.33 2.19 7.00
N ASN A 28 0.48 1.86 6.04
CA ASN A 28 0.88 1.30 4.75
C ASN A 28 1.77 2.26 3.96
N GLY A 29 1.36 3.53 3.86
CA GLY A 29 2.12 4.57 3.19
C GLY A 29 3.51 4.77 3.80
N LEU A 30 3.60 4.79 5.13
CA LEU A 30 4.89 4.92 5.85
C LEU A 30 5.79 3.70 5.66
N LEU A 31 5.24 2.48 5.70
CA LEU A 31 5.99 1.25 5.44
C LEU A 31 6.57 1.27 4.01
N LEU A 32 5.73 1.55 3.02
CA LEU A 32 6.13 1.64 1.62
C LEU A 32 7.14 2.78 1.39
N ALA A 33 7.04 3.90 2.13
CA ALA A 33 8.01 4.99 2.06
C ALA A 33 9.39 4.54 2.55
N GLY A 34 9.42 3.77 3.65
CA GLY A 34 10.64 3.14 4.15
C GLY A 34 11.26 2.19 3.12
N LEU A 35 10.46 1.33 2.50
CA LEU A 35 10.92 0.45 1.42
C LEU A 35 11.46 1.24 0.22
N THR A 36 10.73 2.27 -0.23
CA THR A 36 11.17 3.15 -1.33
C THR A 36 12.52 3.79 -1.02
N ALA A 37 12.72 4.25 0.21
CA ALA A 37 14.01 4.80 0.66
C ALA A 37 15.12 3.74 0.64
N LEU A 38 14.85 2.51 1.07
CA LEU A 38 15.81 1.41 1.00
C LEU A 38 16.26 1.13 -0.46
N PHE A 39 15.32 1.07 -1.40
CA PHE A 39 15.64 0.92 -2.82
C PHE A 39 16.37 2.14 -3.41
N LEU A 40 16.18 3.33 -2.85
CA LEU A 40 16.89 4.52 -3.29
C LEU A 40 18.36 4.52 -2.83
N PHE A 41 18.60 4.24 -1.54
CA PHE A 41 19.89 4.42 -0.88
C PHE A 41 20.75 3.14 -0.77
N ALA A 42 20.13 1.97 -0.63
CA ALA A 42 20.82 0.68 -0.51
C ALA A 42 20.31 -0.42 -1.47
N PRO A 43 20.06 -0.14 -2.76
CA PRO A 43 19.45 -1.11 -3.68
C PRO A 43 20.25 -2.40 -3.84
N LYS A 44 21.60 -2.33 -3.87
CA LYS A 44 22.45 -3.52 -4.06
C LYS A 44 22.25 -4.56 -2.97
N VAL A 45 22.14 -4.11 -1.72
CA VAL A 45 21.94 -4.99 -0.55
C VAL A 45 20.58 -5.68 -0.65
N TRP A 46 19.56 -4.93 -1.05
CA TRP A 46 18.22 -5.49 -1.19
C TRP A 46 18.09 -6.48 -2.34
N PHE A 47 18.66 -6.16 -3.50
CA PHE A 47 18.68 -7.08 -4.63
C PHE A 47 19.51 -8.33 -4.37
N ALA A 48 20.60 -8.22 -3.60
CA ALA A 48 21.35 -9.39 -3.14
C ALA A 48 20.51 -10.31 -2.23
N ASN A 49 19.71 -9.73 -1.31
CA ASN A 49 18.78 -10.51 -0.48
C ASN A 49 17.67 -11.20 -1.30
N LEU A 50 17.33 -10.64 -2.46
CA LEU A 50 16.39 -11.23 -3.42
C LEU A 50 17.04 -12.29 -4.32
N GLY A 51 18.33 -12.59 -4.14
CA GLY A 51 19.07 -13.51 -5.02
C GLY A 51 19.24 -13.01 -6.45
N ILE A 52 19.09 -11.69 -6.68
CA ILE A 52 19.23 -11.10 -8.01
C ILE A 52 20.71 -10.86 -8.29
N GLU A 53 21.27 -11.67 -9.17
CA GLU A 53 22.65 -11.53 -9.65
C GLU A 53 22.74 -10.44 -10.74
N LEU A 54 23.73 -9.57 -10.58
CA LEU A 54 23.95 -8.43 -11.46
C LEU A 54 24.71 -8.87 -12.70
N VAL A 55 24.06 -8.80 -13.86
CA VAL A 55 24.71 -9.07 -15.16
C VAL A 55 25.13 -7.78 -15.86
N ASP A 56 24.33 -6.71 -15.76
CA ASP A 56 24.56 -5.44 -16.46
C ASP A 56 24.07 -4.22 -15.65
N GLU A 57 24.77 -3.08 -15.80
CA GLU A 57 24.49 -1.84 -15.07
C GLU A 57 23.22 -1.12 -15.54
N LEU A 58 22.86 -1.26 -16.83
CA LEU A 58 21.62 -0.68 -17.36
C LEU A 58 20.41 -1.43 -16.80
N GLY A 59 20.43 -2.77 -16.84
CA GLY A 59 19.37 -3.60 -16.28
C GLY A 59 19.11 -3.32 -14.79
N TYR A 60 20.17 -3.00 -14.04
CA TYR A 60 20.06 -2.57 -12.65
C TYR A 60 19.37 -1.22 -12.47
N THR A 61 19.69 -0.26 -13.34
CA THR A 61 19.08 1.07 -13.31
C THR A 61 17.59 0.98 -13.61
N GLU A 62 17.21 0.17 -14.60
CA GLU A 62 15.81 -0.10 -14.95
C GLU A 62 15.06 -0.80 -13.81
N LEU A 63 15.65 -1.86 -13.23
CA LEU A 63 15.04 -2.57 -12.11
C LEU A 63 14.83 -1.64 -10.90
N LYS A 64 15.84 -0.82 -10.58
CA LYS A 64 15.74 0.20 -9.53
C LYS A 64 14.62 1.21 -9.83
N ALA A 65 14.54 1.72 -11.05
CA ALA A 65 13.51 2.68 -11.46
C ALA A 65 12.10 2.08 -11.34
N MET A 66 11.92 0.82 -11.74
CA MET A 66 10.65 0.11 -11.64
C MET A 66 10.19 -0.05 -10.17
N TYR A 67 11.07 -0.53 -9.29
CA TYR A 67 10.72 -0.70 -7.87
C TYR A 67 10.46 0.63 -7.17
N ILE A 68 11.29 1.65 -7.40
CA ILE A 68 11.10 2.98 -6.80
C ILE A 68 9.84 3.63 -7.35
N GLY A 69 9.58 3.55 -8.65
CA GLY A 69 8.39 4.10 -9.28
C GLY A 69 7.11 3.46 -8.75
N LEU A 70 7.07 2.12 -8.67
CA LEU A 70 5.93 1.37 -8.15
C LEU A 70 5.71 1.66 -6.66
N MET A 71 6.73 1.44 -5.82
CA MET A 71 6.61 1.64 -4.37
C MET A 71 6.32 3.09 -4.03
N GLY A 72 7.00 4.03 -4.69
CA GLY A 72 6.78 5.46 -4.52
C GLY A 72 5.37 5.89 -4.91
N THR A 73 4.81 5.35 -6.00
CA THR A 73 3.42 5.63 -6.39
C THR A 73 2.43 5.09 -5.36
N LEU A 74 2.62 3.87 -4.88
CA LEU A 74 1.77 3.27 -3.85
C LEU A 74 1.88 4.00 -2.50
N THR A 75 3.08 4.47 -2.13
CA THR A 75 3.32 5.35 -0.98
C THR A 75 2.52 6.62 -1.11
N LEU A 76 2.67 7.35 -2.22
CA LEU A 76 1.98 8.63 -2.42
C LEU A 76 0.47 8.45 -2.41
N ASN A 77 -0.02 7.41 -3.08
CA ASN A 77 -1.45 7.12 -3.11
C ASN A 77 -2.00 6.78 -1.71
N SER A 78 -1.29 5.96 -0.94
CA SER A 78 -1.68 5.60 0.44
C SER A 78 -1.69 6.83 1.35
N LEU A 79 -0.62 7.64 1.31
CA LEU A 79 -0.54 8.85 2.14
C LEU A 79 -1.58 9.90 1.72
N LEU A 80 -1.84 10.06 0.42
CA LEU A 80 -2.87 10.97 -0.08
C LEU A 80 -4.26 10.52 0.37
N GLY A 81 -4.57 9.22 0.27
CA GLY A 81 -5.83 8.65 0.75
C GLY A 81 -6.00 8.76 2.27
N ALA A 82 -4.90 8.72 3.04
CA ALA A 82 -4.94 9.00 4.47
C ALA A 82 -5.19 10.49 4.75
N VAL A 83 -4.60 11.42 4.00
CA VAL A 83 -4.76 12.86 4.31
C VAL A 83 -6.06 13.45 3.75
N ARG A 84 -6.61 12.88 2.68
CA ARG A 84 -7.72 13.43 1.92
C ARG A 84 -8.81 12.39 1.72
N GLU A 85 -9.95 12.60 2.37
CA GLU A 85 -11.14 11.72 2.32
C GLU A 85 -11.58 11.37 0.89
N ARG A 86 -11.50 12.33 -0.05
CA ARG A 86 -11.84 12.10 -1.48
C ARG A 86 -11.03 10.99 -2.13
N PHE A 87 -9.83 10.69 -1.62
CA PHE A 87 -8.92 9.68 -2.16
C PHE A 87 -8.87 8.41 -1.30
N LEU A 88 -9.65 8.33 -0.21
CA LEU A 88 -9.62 7.19 0.69
C LEU A 88 -10.06 5.90 -0.01
N ASP A 89 -11.23 5.89 -0.65
CA ASP A 89 -11.74 4.68 -1.33
C ASP A 89 -10.84 4.26 -2.50
N PRO A 90 -10.43 5.16 -3.44
CA PRO A 90 -9.49 4.82 -4.50
C PRO A 90 -8.14 4.29 -3.97
N ALA A 91 -7.68 4.80 -2.82
CA ALA A 91 -6.43 4.36 -2.23
C ALA A 91 -6.51 2.95 -1.67
N LEU A 92 -7.61 2.61 -1.00
CA LEU A 92 -7.87 1.26 -0.51
C LEU A 92 -8.05 0.27 -1.67
N ASP A 93 -8.80 0.63 -2.71
CA ASP A 93 -9.01 -0.23 -3.88
C ASP A 93 -7.69 -0.55 -4.57
N LEU A 94 -6.83 0.45 -4.77
CA LEU A 94 -5.50 0.24 -5.37
C LEU A 94 -4.60 -0.63 -4.48
N CYS A 95 -4.65 -0.45 -3.16
CA CYS A 95 -3.89 -1.30 -2.23
C CYS A 95 -4.37 -2.76 -2.33
N LEU A 96 -5.68 -3.00 -2.34
CA LEU A 96 -6.23 -4.35 -2.44
C LEU A 96 -5.80 -5.01 -3.74
N LEU A 97 -5.95 -4.30 -4.87
CA LEU A 97 -5.55 -4.79 -6.18
C LEU A 97 -4.06 -5.12 -6.23
N SER A 98 -3.22 -4.25 -5.67
CA SER A 98 -1.76 -4.43 -5.67
C SER A 98 -1.34 -5.66 -4.86
N TYR A 99 -1.85 -5.83 -3.63
CA TYR A 99 -1.50 -6.99 -2.81
C TYR A 99 -2.09 -8.29 -3.32
N ALA A 100 -3.29 -8.26 -3.90
CA ALA A 100 -3.88 -9.43 -4.55
C ALA A 100 -3.07 -9.85 -5.78
N ALA A 101 -2.62 -8.90 -6.60
CA ALA A 101 -1.78 -9.16 -7.76
C ALA A 101 -0.42 -9.74 -7.34
N LEU A 102 0.24 -9.14 -6.35
CA LEU A 102 1.50 -9.65 -5.81
C LEU A 102 1.38 -11.08 -5.28
N ALA A 103 0.38 -11.33 -4.42
CA ALA A 103 0.13 -12.66 -3.87
C ALA A 103 -0.19 -13.68 -4.97
N SER A 104 -0.89 -13.28 -6.04
CA SER A 104 -1.22 -14.15 -7.17
C SER A 104 0.01 -14.54 -7.98
N VAL A 105 0.85 -13.56 -8.33
CA VAL A 105 2.10 -13.81 -9.06
C VAL A 105 3.03 -14.69 -8.22
N ARG A 106 3.15 -14.42 -6.93
CA ARG A 106 4.01 -15.23 -6.05
C ARG A 106 3.46 -16.62 -5.81
N ALA A 107 2.14 -16.78 -5.68
CA ALA A 107 1.52 -18.09 -5.63
C ALA A 107 1.76 -18.87 -6.93
N TRP A 108 1.78 -18.20 -8.08
CA TRP A 108 2.12 -18.83 -9.36
C TRP A 108 3.57 -19.34 -9.38
N GLU A 109 4.54 -18.51 -9.00
CA GLU A 109 5.97 -18.90 -8.88
C GLU A 109 6.14 -20.13 -7.98
N ILE A 110 5.43 -20.18 -6.86
CA ILE A 110 5.49 -21.32 -5.93
C ILE A 110 4.82 -22.56 -6.52
N LEU A 111 3.56 -22.44 -6.97
CA LEU A 111 2.73 -23.60 -7.34
C LEU A 111 3.06 -24.17 -8.73
N VAL A 112 3.53 -23.33 -9.65
CA VAL A 112 3.80 -23.70 -11.05
C VAL A 112 5.29 -23.80 -11.32
N GLU A 113 6.08 -22.83 -10.87
CA GLU A 113 7.52 -22.80 -11.13
C GLU A 113 8.33 -23.54 -10.06
N GLY A 114 7.71 -23.91 -8.94
CA GLY A 114 8.33 -24.72 -7.89
C GLY A 114 9.38 -23.98 -7.06
N ILE A 115 9.34 -22.65 -7.05
CA ILE A 115 10.28 -21.81 -6.28
C ILE A 115 9.85 -21.79 -4.81
N PHE A 116 10.26 -22.83 -4.07
CA PHE A 116 9.96 -23.02 -2.65
C PHE A 116 11.17 -22.68 -1.76
N ASP A 117 11.50 -21.39 -1.64
CA ASP A 117 12.45 -20.92 -0.63
C ASP A 117 11.72 -20.19 0.52
N SER A 118 12.39 -20.13 1.68
CA SER A 118 11.83 -19.55 2.90
C SER A 118 11.48 -18.06 2.75
N PHE A 119 12.23 -17.33 1.94
CA PHE A 119 12.03 -15.91 1.75
C PHE A 119 10.82 -15.65 0.84
N THR A 120 10.66 -16.42 -0.24
CA THR A 120 9.48 -16.37 -1.12
C THR A 120 8.18 -16.71 -0.36
N LEU A 121 8.20 -17.71 0.54
CA LEU A 121 7.05 -18.00 1.40
C LEU A 121 6.73 -16.87 2.38
N GLN A 122 7.75 -16.25 2.99
CA GLN A 122 7.55 -15.11 3.89
C GLN A 122 6.90 -13.92 3.17
N LEU A 123 7.33 -13.64 1.94
CA LEU A 123 6.73 -12.60 1.11
C LEU A 123 5.28 -12.92 0.76
N LEU A 124 4.96 -14.18 0.41
CA LEU A 124 3.57 -14.57 0.12
C LEU A 124 2.67 -14.33 1.34
N TYR A 125 3.11 -14.72 2.53
CA TYR A 125 2.34 -14.48 3.75
C TYR A 125 2.18 -12.99 4.05
N ALA A 126 3.20 -12.18 3.83
CA ALA A 126 3.11 -10.73 3.99
C ALA A 126 2.12 -10.10 3.01
N GLU A 127 2.11 -10.54 1.75
CA GLU A 127 1.19 -10.06 0.71
C GLU A 127 -0.25 -10.46 1.00
N LEU A 128 -0.50 -11.72 1.39
CA LEU A 128 -1.82 -12.20 1.79
C LEU A 128 -2.33 -11.48 3.05
N ALA A 129 -1.47 -11.30 4.06
CA ALA A 129 -1.83 -10.55 5.27
C ALA A 129 -2.16 -9.08 4.94
N SER A 130 -1.40 -8.46 4.04
CA SER A 130 -1.65 -7.09 3.59
C SER A 130 -2.98 -6.99 2.82
N ALA A 131 -3.26 -7.91 1.90
CA ALA A 131 -4.53 -7.97 1.17
C ALA A 131 -5.73 -8.15 2.14
N ALA A 132 -5.59 -9.04 3.12
CA ALA A 132 -6.62 -9.25 4.14
C ALA A 132 -6.84 -7.99 4.99
N ALA A 133 -5.77 -7.28 5.39
CA ALA A 133 -5.86 -6.04 6.15
C ALA A 133 -6.59 -4.94 5.36
N VAL A 134 -6.30 -4.78 4.05
CA VAL A 134 -7.04 -3.84 3.18
C VAL A 134 -8.50 -4.24 3.08
N ALA A 135 -8.80 -5.52 2.88
CA ALA A 135 -10.17 -6.00 2.74
C ALA A 135 -11.00 -5.69 4.00
N VAL A 136 -10.41 -5.88 5.19
CA VAL A 136 -11.04 -5.49 6.47
C VAL A 136 -11.28 -3.98 6.54
N ALA A 137 -10.28 -3.17 6.14
CA ALA A 137 -10.43 -1.71 6.08
C ALA A 137 -11.57 -1.29 5.12
N LEU A 138 -11.67 -1.91 3.94
CA LEU A 138 -12.74 -1.67 2.97
C LEU A 138 -14.12 -2.06 3.52
N ILE A 139 -14.25 -3.23 4.14
CA ILE A 139 -15.52 -3.68 4.74
C ILE A 139 -16.00 -2.69 5.81
N ILE A 140 -15.09 -2.23 6.66
CA ILE A 140 -15.41 -1.23 7.70
C ILE A 140 -15.80 0.11 7.08
N ARG A 141 -15.10 0.52 6.02
CA ARG A 141 -15.41 1.74 5.27
C ARG A 141 -16.80 1.67 4.64
N LEU A 142 -17.12 0.59 3.94
CA LEU A 142 -18.43 0.37 3.33
C LEU A 142 -19.56 0.42 4.36
N LYS A 143 -19.38 -0.25 5.51
CA LYS A 143 -20.35 -0.24 6.61
C LYS A 143 -20.53 1.13 7.26
N SER A 144 -19.49 1.97 7.26
CA SER A 144 -19.57 3.34 7.78
C SER A 144 -20.24 4.32 6.79
N SER A 145 -20.40 3.93 5.53
CA SER A 145 -20.97 4.76 4.46
C SER A 145 -22.48 4.51 4.25
N THR A 146 -22.97 3.34 4.66
CA THR A 146 -24.39 2.94 4.68
C THR A 146 -25.10 3.36 5.96
#